data_AF-A0A2R3Z1B1-F1
#
_entry.id   AF-A0A2R3Z1B1-F1
#
_cell.length_a   1.000
_cell.length_b   1.000
_cell.length_c   1.000
_cell.angle_alpha   90.00
_cell.angle_beta   90.00
_cell.angle_gamma   90.00
#
_symmetry.space_group_name_H-M   'P 1'
#
loop_
_entity.id
_entity.type
_entity.pdbx_description
1 polymer ?
#
loop_
_entity_poly.entity_id
_entity_poly.type
_entity_poly.pdbx_seq_one_letter_code
_entity_poly.pdbx_strand_id
1 'polypeptide(L)'
;MGEENNEKFAKAYEMASNTNQQFPPDILLHFYALYKRATEKNGFYIPPSSNGDLRGAFKMNALVQVKELSKDEAERRYIELVEKHIGKIAD
;
A
#
# COMPACT_ATOMS: atom_id res chain seq x y z
N MET A 1 20.63 2.37 2.05
CA MET A 1 19.37 2.95 2.55
C MET A 1 18.40 1.80 2.70
N GLY A 2 18.03 1.31 3.88
CA GLY A 2 18.57 1.35 5.25
C GLY A 2 17.76 0.22 5.92
N GLU A 3 18.41 -0.81 6.45
CA GLU A 3 17.77 -2.09 6.80
C GLU A 3 16.55 -1.94 7.74
N GLU A 4 16.58 -0.89 8.56
CA GLU A 4 15.55 -0.53 9.56
C GLU A 4 14.17 -0.17 8.98
N ASN A 5 14.10 0.53 7.84
CA ASN A 5 12.81 0.93 7.24
C ASN A 5 12.06 -0.29 6.66
N ASN A 6 12.82 -1.33 6.29
CA ASN A 6 12.29 -2.55 5.73
C ASN A 6 11.66 -3.45 6.80
N GLU A 7 12.22 -3.48 8.01
CA GLU A 7 11.67 -4.22 9.15
C GLU A 7 10.33 -3.63 9.63
N LYS A 8 10.26 -2.30 9.76
CA LYS A 8 9.02 -1.62 10.16
C LYS A 8 7.93 -1.77 9.12
N PHE A 9 8.28 -1.70 7.83
CA PHE A 9 7.36 -1.98 6.73
C PHE A 9 6.87 -3.43 6.74
N ALA A 10 7.75 -4.40 7.01
CA ALA A 10 7.37 -5.82 7.12
C ALA A 10 6.40 -6.06 8.30
N LYS A 11 6.68 -5.48 9.48
CA LYS A 11 5.76 -5.50 10.64
C LYS A 11 4.40 -4.87 10.28
N ALA A 12 4.41 -3.73 9.58
CA ALA A 12 3.17 -3.08 9.13
C ALA A 12 2.35 -3.98 8.21
N TYR A 13 3.01 -4.63 7.25
CA TYR A 13 2.38 -5.56 6.32
C TYR A 13 1.80 -6.79 7.02
N GLU A 14 2.54 -7.38 7.96
CA GLU A 14 2.06 -8.51 8.74
C GLU A 14 0.82 -8.12 9.58
N MET A 15 0.86 -6.96 10.24
CA MET A 15 -0.25 -6.45 11.03
C MET A 15 -1.49 -6.19 10.16
N ALA A 16 -1.32 -5.57 8.99
CA ALA A 16 -2.40 -5.34 8.04
C ALA A 16 -2.93 -6.63 7.40
N SER A 17 -2.10 -7.66 7.25
CA SER A 17 -2.51 -8.94 6.67
C SER A 17 -3.28 -9.83 7.65
N ASN A 18 -3.02 -9.68 8.96
CA ASN A 18 -3.63 -10.49 10.03
C ASN A 18 -4.76 -9.78 10.78
N THR A 19 -5.05 -8.51 10.47
CA THR A 19 -6.15 -7.78 11.13
C THR A 19 -7.52 -8.31 10.70
N ASN A 20 -8.45 -8.40 11.66
CA ASN A 20 -9.86 -8.72 11.42
C ASN A 20 -10.73 -7.47 11.31
N GLN A 21 -10.13 -6.28 11.29
CA GLN A 21 -10.85 -5.02 11.17
C GLN A 21 -11.42 -4.86 9.76
N GLN A 22 -12.65 -4.36 9.69
CA GLN A 22 -13.29 -4.03 8.42
C GLN A 22 -13.00 -2.58 8.04
N PHE A 23 -12.59 -2.36 6.80
CA PHE A 23 -12.28 -1.03 6.28
C PHE A 23 -13.18 -0.67 5.10
N PRO A 24 -13.49 0.63 4.94
CA PRO A 24 -14.08 1.13 3.72
C PRO A 24 -13.24 0.77 2.47
N PRO A 25 -13.88 0.58 1.30
CA PRO A 25 -13.18 0.24 0.07
C PRO A 25 -12.06 1.21 -0.33
N ASP A 26 -12.22 2.51 -0.05
CA ASP A 26 -11.20 3.53 -0.33
C ASP A 26 -9.92 3.33 0.50
N ILE A 27 -10.05 2.98 1.78
CA ILE A 27 -8.92 2.68 2.65
C ILE A 27 -8.18 1.41 2.16
N LEU A 28 -8.93 0.39 1.75
CA LEU A 28 -8.35 -0.82 1.16
C LEU A 28 -7.58 -0.53 -0.14
N LEU A 29 -8.10 0.39 -0.97
CA LEU A 29 -7.42 0.84 -2.18
C LEU A 29 -6.13 1.61 -1.87
N HIS A 30 -6.11 2.43 -0.81
CA HIS A 30 -4.89 3.11 -0.35
C HIS A 30 -3.84 2.11 0.14
N PHE A 31 -4.22 1.13 0.97
CA PHE A 31 -3.31 0.05 1.39
C PHE A 31 -2.72 -0.67 0.18
N TYR A 32 -3.56 -1.06 -0.77
CA TYR A 32 -3.14 -1.74 -1.99
C TYR A 32 -2.15 -0.90 -2.81
N ALA A 33 -2.48 0.37 -3.07
CA ALA A 33 -1.68 1.23 -3.92
C ALA A 33 -0.30 1.53 -3.32
N LEU A 34 -0.26 1.86 -2.02
CA LEU A 34 0.98 2.13 -1.31
C LEU A 34 1.86 0.89 -1.21
N TYR A 35 1.29 -0.27 -0.89
CA TYR A 35 2.04 -1.53 -0.85
C TYR A 35 2.63 -1.89 -2.22
N LYS A 36 1.84 -1.77 -3.29
CA LYS A 36 2.32 -2.03 -4.64
C LYS A 36 3.42 -1.05 -5.03
N ARG A 37 3.28 0.24 -4.71
CA ARG A 37 4.32 1.24 -5.00
C ARG A 37 5.61 0.99 -4.21
N ALA A 38 5.50 0.55 -2.96
CA ALA A 38 6.60 0.18 -2.10
C ALA A 38 7.33 -1.11 -2.55
N THR A 39 6.63 -2.06 -3.16
CA THR A 39 7.22 -3.38 -3.50
C THR A 39 7.64 -3.52 -4.96
N GLU A 40 7.30 -2.56 -5.80
CA GLU A 40 7.56 -2.62 -7.25
C GLU A 40 9.06 -2.54 -7.56
N LYS A 41 9.55 -3.45 -8.41
CA LYS A 41 10.98 -3.57 -8.73
C LYS A 41 11.36 -2.92 -10.06
N ASN A 42 10.42 -2.84 -11.01
CA ASN A 42 10.69 -2.45 -12.39
C ASN A 42 10.12 -1.06 -12.75
N GLY A 43 9.96 -0.18 -11.76
CA GLY A 43 9.31 1.12 -11.96
C GLY A 43 7.78 1.02 -11.96
N PHE A 44 7.08 2.15 -12.08
CA PHE A 44 5.63 2.19 -11.93
C PHE A 44 4.90 1.39 -13.03
N TYR A 45 4.16 0.36 -12.64
CA TYR A 45 3.38 -0.50 -13.54
C TYR A 45 1.90 -0.51 -13.14
N ILE A 46 1.04 -0.23 -14.11
CA ILE A 46 -0.41 -0.39 -13.97
C ILE A 46 -0.82 -1.62 -14.78
N PRO A 47 -1.36 -2.68 -14.15
CA PRO A 47 -1.83 -3.84 -14.88
C PRO A 47 -3.00 -3.46 -15.79
N PRO A 48 -3.12 -4.06 -16.99
CA PRO A 48 -4.29 -3.86 -17.83
C PRO A 48 -5.53 -4.37 -17.12
N SER A 49 -6.62 -3.61 -17.19
CA SER A 49 -7.95 -4.04 -16.72
C SER A 49 -8.82 -4.35 -17.93
N SER A 50 -9.67 -5.37 -17.80
CA SER A 50 -10.62 -5.74 -18.87
C SER A 50 -11.81 -4.80 -18.90
N ASN A 51 -12.39 -4.59 -20.07
CA ASN A 51 -13.62 -3.80 -20.21
C ASN A 51 -14.73 -4.36 -19.31
N GLY A 52 -15.30 -3.52 -18.44
CA GLY A 52 -16.33 -3.90 -17.48
C GLY A 52 -15.81 -4.31 -16.09
N ASP A 53 -14.49 -4.41 -15.87
CA ASP A 53 -13.91 -4.69 -14.55
C ASP A 53 -13.79 -3.40 -13.72
N LEU A 54 -14.89 -3.04 -13.06
CA LEU A 54 -14.96 -1.86 -12.19
C LEU A 54 -13.94 -1.93 -11.05
N ARG A 55 -13.69 -3.12 -10.48
CA ARG A 55 -12.73 -3.30 -9.38
C ARG A 55 -11.30 -3.05 -9.87
N GLY A 56 -10.95 -3.56 -11.06
CA GLY A 56 -9.69 -3.29 -11.72
C GLY A 56 -9.50 -1.79 -11.98
N ALA A 57 -10.51 -1.12 -12.52
CA ALA A 57 -10.46 0.33 -12.77
C ALA A 57 -10.19 1.14 -11.49
N PHE A 58 -10.82 0.81 -10.36
CA PHE A 58 -10.54 1.47 -9.09
C PHE A 58 -9.12 1.23 -8.59
N LYS A 59 -8.59 0.01 -8.74
CA LYS A 59 -7.19 -0.31 -8.40
C LYS A 59 -6.21 0.47 -9.28
N MET A 60 -6.47 0.55 -10.58
CA MET A 60 -5.65 1.34 -11.50
C MET A 60 -5.64 2.81 -11.10
N ASN A 61 -6.80 3.39 -10.80
CA ASN A 61 -6.90 4.77 -10.35
C ASN A 61 -6.10 4.99 -9.05
N ALA A 62 -6.23 4.10 -8.07
CA ALA A 62 -5.48 4.18 -6.82
C ALA A 62 -3.95 4.10 -7.06
N LEU A 63 -3.49 3.25 -7.98
CA LEU A 63 -2.08 3.20 -8.37
C LEU A 63 -1.62 4.52 -9.01
N VAL A 64 -2.42 5.10 -9.91
CA VAL A 64 -2.11 6.41 -10.54
C VAL A 64 -1.92 7.50 -9.49
N GLN A 65 -2.71 7.50 -8.42
CA GLN A 65 -2.63 8.51 -7.35
C GLN A 65 -1.31 8.47 -6.58
N VAL A 66 -0.62 7.33 -6.52
CA VAL A 66 0.66 7.15 -5.81
C VAL A 66 1.87 7.09 -6.73
N LYS A 67 1.68 7.33 -8.04
CA LYS A 67 2.74 7.15 -9.06
C LYS A 67 3.98 8.01 -8.83
N GLU A 68 3.81 9.21 -8.27
CA GLU A 68 4.87 10.20 -8.05
C GLU A 68 5.70 9.90 -6.80
N LEU A 69 5.20 9.04 -5.90
CA LEU A 69 5.90 8.73 -4.65
C LEU A 69 7.16 7.93 -4.96
N SER A 70 8.26 8.19 -4.26
CA SER A 70 9.36 7.24 -4.21
C SER A 70 8.95 5.96 -3.49
N LYS A 71 9.77 4.91 -3.61
CA LYS A 71 9.56 3.65 -2.89
C LYS A 71 9.53 3.88 -1.37
N ASP A 72 10.53 4.59 -0.84
CA ASP A 72 10.61 4.94 0.57
C ASP A 72 9.42 5.78 1.06
N GLU A 73 8.93 6.74 0.26
CA GLU A 73 7.73 7.49 0.62
C GLU A 73 6.49 6.62 0.67
N ALA A 74 6.37 5.65 -0.24
CA ALA A 74 5.26 4.71 -0.24
C ALA A 74 5.31 3.78 0.97
N GLU A 75 6.49 3.29 1.35
CA GLU A 75 6.71 2.50 2.58
C GLU A 75 6.32 3.31 3.82
N ARG A 76 6.82 4.55 3.95
CA ARG A 76 6.52 5.43 5.09
C ARG A 76 5.02 5.72 5.20
N ARG A 77 4.37 6.07 4.09
CA ARG A 77 2.92 6.33 4.09
C ARG A 77 2.10 5.07 4.36
N TYR A 78 2.58 3.89 3.94
CA TYR A 78 1.93 2.62 4.25
C TYR A 78 1.97 2.35 5.76
N ILE A 79 3.14 2.53 6.39
CA ILE A 79 3.33 2.43 7.84
C ILE A 79 2.37 3.40 8.57
N GLU A 80 2.35 4.68 8.19
CA GLU A 80 1.45 5.68 8.77
C GLU A 80 -0.02 5.28 8.65
N LEU A 81 -0.42 4.70 7.51
CA LEU A 81 -1.79 4.25 7.28
C LEU A 81 -2.14 3.05 8.18
N VAL A 82 -1.22 2.09 8.35
CA VAL A 82 -1.39 0.97 9.29
C VAL A 82 -1.52 1.49 10.71
N GLU A 83 -0.64 2.40 11.14
CA GLU A 83 -0.67 2.95 12.49
C GLU A 83 -1.94 3.75 12.80
N LYS A 84 -2.46 4.46 11.80
CA LYS A 84 -3.69 5.24 11.91
C LYS A 84 -4.94 4.37 12.07
N HIS A 85 -4.98 3.23 11.38
CA HIS A 85 -6.20 2.43 11.25
C HIS A 85 -6.21 1.15 12.08
N ILE A 86 -5.04 0.54 12.31
CA ILE A 86 -4.92 -0.76 12.96
C ILE A 86 -4.26 -0.66 14.34
N GLY A 87 -3.12 0.01 14.43
CA GLY A 87 -2.42 0.20 15.70
C GLY A 87 -0.95 0.56 15.53
N LYS A 88 -0.33 1.14 16.56
CA LYS A 88 1.07 1.56 16.53
C LYS A 88 2.01 0.37 16.37
N ILE A 89 3.05 0.56 15.56
CA ILE A 89 4.08 -0.45 15.33
C ILE A 89 5.24 -0.14 16.26
N ALA A 90 5.57 -1.09 17.14
CA ALA A 90 6.71 -0.96 18.03
C ALA A 90 8.01 -0.90 17.21
N ASP A 91 8.87 0.07 17.54
CA ASP A 91 10.25 0.16 17.04
C ASP A 91 11.02 -1.12 17.37
#